data_AF-A0A1F9EYB9-F1
#
_entry.id   AF-A0A1F9EYB9-F1
#
_cell.length_a   1.000
_cell.length_b   1.000
_cell.length_c   1.000
_cell.angle_alpha   90.00
_cell.angle_beta   90.00
_cell.angle_gamma   90.00
#
_symmetry.space_group_name_H-M   'P 1'
#
loop_
_entity.id
_entity.type
_entity.pdbx_description
1 polymer ?
#
loop_
_entity_poly.entity_id
_entity_poly.type
_entity_poly.pdbx_seq_one_letter_code
_entity_poly.pdbx_strand_id
1 'polypeptide(L)'
;MSTTTNEQLHQQIEQLIRAHLAAQRTAATAAVERAFASATASARARVPRADNTTWGRRRPPKEIAGIAERQYDAVRAHPGETMAVIAPQVGETPRALNRPMLHLKNAGRVRSAGQRHLTRYFPMSSKSA
;
A
#
# COMPACT_ATOMS: atom_id res chain seq x y z
N MET A 1 -31.31 51.72 -14.11
CA MET A 1 -30.54 51.29 -12.91
C MET A 1 -31.55 50.69 -11.95
N SER A 2 -31.80 49.39 -12.03
CA SER A 2 -32.86 48.72 -11.28
C SER A 2 -32.33 48.38 -9.90
N THR A 3 -32.74 49.12 -8.88
CA THR A 3 -32.43 48.81 -7.48
C THR A 3 -33.18 47.53 -7.10
N THR A 4 -32.48 46.40 -7.05
CA THR A 4 -33.04 45.15 -6.52
C THR A 4 -33.56 45.43 -5.11
N THR A 5 -34.87 45.31 -4.92
CA THR A 5 -35.49 45.61 -3.63
C THR A 5 -35.04 44.57 -2.60
N ASN A 6 -34.93 44.95 -1.32
CA ASN A 6 -34.53 44.04 -0.25
C ASN A 6 -35.36 42.74 -0.22
N GLU A 7 -36.62 42.83 -0.61
CA GLU A 7 -37.54 41.68 -0.71
C GLU A 7 -37.14 40.70 -1.84
N GLN A 8 -36.69 41.23 -2.99
CA GLN A 8 -36.15 40.40 -4.09
C GLN A 8 -34.85 39.70 -3.68
N LEU A 9 -33.98 40.39 -2.94
CA LEU A 9 -32.75 39.78 -2.40
C LEU A 9 -33.08 38.66 -1.40
N HIS A 10 -34.06 38.88 -0.52
CA HIS A 10 -34.49 37.86 0.44
C HIS A 10 -35.01 36.60 -0.27
N GLN A 11 -35.87 36.77 -1.28
CA GLN A 11 -36.39 35.66 -2.08
C GLN A 11 -35.28 34.91 -2.83
N GLN A 12 -34.30 35.63 -3.39
CA GLN A 12 -33.15 35.02 -4.07
C GLN A 12 -32.28 34.21 -3.11
N ILE A 13 -32.02 34.72 -1.90
CA ILE A 13 -31.26 34.00 -0.87
C ILE A 13 -31.99 32.72 -0.47
N GLU A 14 -33.30 32.79 -0.21
CA GLU A 14 -34.08 31.60 0.12
C GLU A 14 -34.04 30.55 -0.99
N GLN A 15 -34.19 30.98 -2.24
CA GLN A 15 -34.16 30.07 -3.39
C GLN A 15 -32.80 29.38 -3.54
N LEU A 16 -31.70 30.11 -3.35
CA LEU A 16 -30.35 29.56 -3.36
C LEU A 16 -30.13 28.56 -2.22
N ILE A 17 -30.59 28.86 -1.02
CA ILE A 17 -30.48 27.95 0.13
C ILE A 17 -31.27 26.66 -0.15
N ARG A 18 -32.51 26.76 -0.64
CA ARG A 18 -33.34 25.59 -0.98
C ARG A 18 -32.68 24.73 -2.06
N ALA A 19 -32.13 25.35 -3.10
CA ALA A 19 -31.42 24.64 -4.17
C ALA A 19 -30.16 23.93 -3.63
N HIS A 20 -29.39 24.60 -2.76
CA HIS A 20 -28.21 24.01 -2.15
C HIS A 20 -28.55 22.83 -1.25
N LEU A 21 -29.58 22.95 -0.40
CA LEU A 21 -30.04 21.86 0.46
C LEU A 21 -30.52 20.66 -0.34
N ALA A 22 -31.24 20.88 -1.45
CA ALA A 22 -31.65 19.80 -2.34
C ALA A 22 -30.44 19.08 -2.97
N ALA A 23 -29.44 19.83 -3.43
CA ALA A 23 -28.21 19.26 -3.99
C ALA A 23 -27.42 18.46 -2.93
N GLN A 24 -27.29 18.98 -1.70
CA GLN A 24 -26.63 18.28 -0.60
C GLN A 24 -27.36 16.98 -0.24
N ARG A 25 -28.70 17.00 -0.23
CA ARG A 25 -29.51 15.81 0.05
C ARG A 25 -29.26 14.72 -1.00
N THR A 26 -29.26 15.06 -2.29
CA THR A 26 -28.96 14.11 -3.37
C THR A 26 -27.53 13.58 -3.31
N ALA A 27 -26.55 14.44 -2.98
CA ALA A 27 -25.16 14.01 -2.84
C ALA A 27 -24.99 13.05 -1.65
N ALA A 28 -25.65 13.33 -0.52
CA ALA A 28 -25.62 12.49 0.67
C ALA A 28 -26.25 11.12 0.40
N THR A 29 -27.42 11.06 -0.23
CA THR A 29 -28.06 9.77 -0.58
C THR A 29 -27.17 8.95 -1.52
N ALA A 30 -26.61 9.56 -2.56
CA ALA A 30 -25.70 8.87 -3.48
C ALA A 30 -24.40 8.38 -2.80
N ALA A 31 -23.91 9.08 -1.77
CA ALA A 31 -22.75 8.64 -0.99
C ALA A 31 -23.09 7.41 -0.12
N VAL A 32 -24.25 7.42 0.53
CA VAL A 32 -24.74 6.31 1.35
C VAL A 32 -24.96 5.05 0.50
N GLU A 33 -25.63 5.18 -0.64
CA GLU A 33 -25.85 4.06 -1.57
C GLU A 33 -24.52 3.43 -2.04
N ARG A 34 -23.53 4.26 -2.40
CA ARG A 34 -22.19 3.77 -2.77
C ARG A 34 -21.50 3.04 -1.62
N ALA A 35 -21.60 3.54 -0.39
CA ALA A 35 -21.02 2.89 0.77
C ALA A 35 -21.63 1.50 1.00
N PHE A 36 -22.96 1.37 0.95
CA PHE A 36 -23.64 0.09 1.09
C PHE A 36 -23.38 -0.87 -0.08
N ALA A 37 -23.36 -0.37 -1.32
CA ALA A 37 -22.96 -1.15 -2.48
C ALA A 37 -21.52 -1.68 -2.34
N SER A 38 -20.59 -0.87 -1.83
CA SER A 38 -19.21 -1.30 -1.59
C SER A 38 -19.10 -2.34 -0.47
N ALA A 39 -19.89 -2.22 0.59
CA ALA A 39 -19.92 -3.18 1.70
C ALA A 39 -20.46 -4.54 1.26
N THR A 40 -21.53 -4.54 0.46
CA THR A 40 -22.13 -5.76 -0.11
C THR A 40 -21.26 -6.40 -1.20
N ALA A 41 -20.60 -5.59 -2.04
CA ALA A 41 -19.62 -6.06 -3.02
C ALA A 41 -18.38 -6.66 -2.33
N SER A 42 -17.88 -6.06 -1.25
CA SER A 42 -16.78 -6.61 -0.45
C SER A 42 -17.12 -7.94 0.20
N ALA A 43 -18.40 -8.17 0.56
CA ALA A 43 -18.85 -9.46 1.07
C ALA A 43 -18.90 -10.55 -0.02
N ARG A 44 -19.18 -10.17 -1.27
CA ARG A 44 -19.20 -11.08 -2.43
C ARG A 44 -17.82 -11.29 -3.06
N ALA A 45 -16.90 -10.34 -2.90
CA ALA A 45 -15.52 -10.44 -3.33
C ALA A 45 -14.64 -11.16 -2.29
N ARG A 46 -15.07 -12.33 -1.79
CA ARG A 46 -14.10 -13.34 -1.37
C ARG A 46 -13.50 -13.93 -2.64
N VAL A 47 -12.51 -13.23 -3.18
CA VAL A 47 -11.56 -13.84 -4.11
C VAL A 47 -11.08 -15.14 -3.44
N PRO A 48 -11.12 -16.30 -4.12
CA PRO A 48 -10.53 -17.49 -3.54
C PRO A 48 -9.08 -17.12 -3.23
N ARG A 49 -8.74 -17.14 -1.93
CA ARG A 49 -7.34 -17.08 -1.51
C ARG A 49 -6.67 -18.19 -2.31
N ALA A 50 -5.77 -17.82 -3.22
CA ALA A 50 -4.87 -18.79 -3.80
C ALA A 50 -4.31 -19.60 -2.63
N ASP A 51 -4.50 -20.91 -2.68
CA ASP A 51 -4.08 -21.86 -1.67
C ASP A 51 -2.58 -21.65 -1.43
N ASN A 52 -2.25 -20.79 -0.46
CA ASN A 52 -0.92 -20.70 0.11
C ASN A 52 -0.76 -21.87 1.08
N THR A 53 -0.93 -23.09 0.58
CA THR A 53 -0.72 -24.36 1.30
C THR A 53 0.77 -24.65 1.51
N THR A 54 1.60 -23.62 1.57
CA THR A 54 3.02 -23.69 1.97
C THR A 54 3.28 -22.96 3.29
N TRP A 55 2.25 -22.62 4.07
CA TRP A 55 2.42 -22.32 5.50
C TRP A 55 2.78 -23.60 6.27
N GLY A 56 4.05 -24.00 6.20
CA GLY A 56 4.57 -25.15 6.94
C GLY A 56 5.77 -25.83 6.27
N ARG A 57 5.92 -25.73 4.95
CA ARG A 57 7.09 -26.29 4.28
C ARG A 57 8.30 -25.39 4.52
N ARG A 58 9.29 -25.88 5.25
CA ARG A 58 10.61 -25.24 5.30
C ARG A 58 11.13 -25.18 3.87
N ARG A 59 11.34 -23.98 3.31
CA ARG A 59 12.00 -23.81 2.01
C ARG A 59 13.37 -24.48 2.05
N PRO A 60 13.73 -25.30 1.06
CA PRO A 60 15.05 -25.91 1.00
C PRO A 60 16.14 -24.82 0.86
N PRO A 61 17.35 -25.05 1.37
CA PRO A 61 18.42 -24.05 1.38
C PRO A 61 18.74 -23.46 -0.01
N LYS A 62 18.67 -24.28 -1.07
CA LYS A 62 18.93 -23.86 -2.46
C LYS A 62 17.93 -22.80 -2.94
N GLU A 63 16.65 -22.93 -2.60
CA GLU A 63 15.63 -21.94 -2.95
C GLU A 63 15.85 -20.62 -2.18
N ILE A 64 16.24 -20.71 -0.90
CA ILE A 64 16.57 -19.53 -0.09
C ILE A 64 17.76 -18.78 -0.69
N ALA A 65 18.79 -19.49 -1.15
CA ALA A 65 19.94 -18.88 -1.81
C ALA A 65 19.54 -18.16 -3.11
N GLY A 66 18.71 -18.79 -3.95
CA GLY A 66 18.23 -18.16 -5.18
C GLY A 66 17.39 -16.89 -4.93
N ILE A 67 16.57 -16.88 -3.87
CA ILE A 67 15.83 -15.68 -3.45
C ILE A 67 16.80 -14.63 -2.88
N ALA A 68 17.81 -15.05 -2.13
CA ALA A 68 18.80 -14.16 -1.54
C ALA A 68 19.62 -13.42 -2.61
N GLU A 69 20.00 -14.08 -3.71
CA GLU A 69 20.69 -13.40 -4.81
C GLU A 69 19.81 -12.32 -5.46
N ARG A 70 18.56 -12.64 -5.82
CA ARG A 70 17.62 -11.65 -6.35
C ARG A 70 17.38 -10.49 -5.39
N GLN A 71 17.29 -10.79 -4.10
CA GLN A 71 17.15 -9.77 -3.07
C GLN A 71 18.39 -8.89 -2.94
N TYR A 72 19.59 -9.45 -3.07
CA TYR A 72 20.83 -8.70 -3.06
C TYR A 72 20.93 -7.76 -4.26
N ASP A 73 20.56 -8.22 -5.46
CA ASP A 73 20.53 -7.39 -6.66
C ASP A 73 19.56 -6.22 -6.52
N ALA A 74 18.37 -6.46 -5.96
CA ALA A 74 17.40 -5.40 -5.64
C ALA A 74 17.97 -4.37 -4.65
N VAL A 75 18.66 -4.83 -3.59
CA VAL A 75 19.31 -3.94 -2.61
C VAL A 75 20.46 -3.14 -3.24
N ARG A 76 21.18 -3.71 -4.22
CA ARG A 76 22.23 -3.01 -4.97
C ARG A 76 21.67 -1.94 -5.89
N ALA A 77 20.56 -2.23 -6.56
CA ALA A 77 19.88 -1.27 -7.43
C ALA A 77 19.28 -0.11 -6.64
N HIS A 78 18.78 -0.38 -5.42
CA HIS A 78 18.10 0.61 -4.57
C HIS A 78 18.61 0.60 -3.13
N PRO A 79 19.83 1.12 -2.88
CA PRO A 79 20.37 1.18 -1.53
C PRO A 79 19.57 2.15 -0.67
N GLY A 80 19.33 1.77 0.59
CA GLY A 80 18.57 2.57 1.55
C GLY A 80 17.07 2.37 1.51
N GLU A 81 16.59 1.41 0.71
CA GLU A 81 15.16 1.11 0.62
C GLU A 81 14.65 0.18 1.73
N THR A 82 13.32 0.20 1.91
CA THR A 82 12.63 -0.69 2.85
C THR A 82 12.34 -2.06 2.25
N MET A 83 12.05 -3.04 3.11
CA MET A 83 11.59 -4.37 2.67
C MET A 83 10.29 -4.30 1.85
N ALA A 84 9.44 -3.30 2.09
CA ALA A 84 8.19 -3.12 1.35
C ALA A 84 8.43 -2.73 -0.12
N VAL A 85 9.53 -2.02 -0.40
CA VAL A 85 9.94 -1.65 -1.77
C VAL A 85 10.70 -2.80 -2.44
N ILE A 86 11.55 -3.51 -1.69
CA ILE A 86 12.33 -4.63 -2.21
C ILE A 86 11.45 -5.85 -2.55
N ALA A 87 10.41 -6.12 -1.75
CA ALA A 87 9.54 -7.30 -1.91
C ALA A 87 8.91 -7.44 -3.31
N PRO A 88 8.23 -6.43 -3.86
CA PRO A 88 7.70 -6.46 -5.22
C PRO A 88 8.76 -6.75 -6.29
N GLN A 89 9.98 -6.20 -6.14
CA GLN A 89 11.07 -6.36 -7.12
C GLN A 89 11.58 -7.81 -7.18
N VAL A 90 11.52 -8.52 -6.04
CA VAL A 90 11.95 -9.92 -5.94
C VAL A 90 10.80 -10.90 -6.27
N GLY A 91 9.57 -10.39 -6.40
CA GLY A 91 8.36 -11.19 -6.63
C GLY A 91 7.90 -11.96 -5.38
N GLU A 92 8.23 -11.47 -4.18
CA GLU A 92 8.00 -12.16 -2.91
C GLU A 92 7.30 -11.26 -1.89
N THR A 93 6.71 -11.85 -0.86
CA THR A 93 6.14 -11.06 0.24
C THR A 93 7.24 -10.54 1.18
N PRO A 94 7.07 -9.38 1.85
CA PRO A 94 8.06 -8.89 2.82
C PRO A 94 8.39 -9.91 3.91
N ARG A 95 7.41 -10.70 4.35
CA ARG A 95 7.60 -11.76 5.35
C ARG A 95 8.42 -12.93 4.81
N ALA A 96 8.27 -13.28 3.54
CA ALA A 96 9.01 -14.35 2.89
C ALA A 96 10.51 -14.02 2.71
N LEU A 97 10.85 -12.73 2.69
CA LEU A 97 12.20 -12.20 2.53
C LEU A 97 13.02 -12.12 3.82
N ASN A 98 12.42 -12.33 5.00
CA ASN A 98 13.13 -12.23 6.27
C ASN A 98 14.29 -13.23 6.39
N ARG A 99 14.09 -14.49 5.98
CA ARG A 99 15.14 -15.51 6.05
C ARG A 99 16.25 -15.31 5.01
N PRO A 100 15.94 -15.09 3.72
CA PRO A 100 16.96 -14.72 2.73
C PRO A 100 17.75 -13.47 3.14
N MET A 101 17.09 -12.43 3.68
CA MET A 101 17.78 -11.24 4.18
C MET A 101 18.70 -11.54 5.37
N LEU A 102 18.28 -12.40 6.31
CA LEU A 102 19.14 -12.84 7.40
C LEU A 102 20.38 -13.58 6.89
N HIS A 103 20.23 -14.43 5.87
CA HIS A 103 21.35 -15.10 5.22
C HIS A 103 22.34 -14.09 4.62
N LEU A 104 21.86 -13.05 3.93
CA LEU A 104 22.71 -11.99 3.38
C LEU A 104 23.45 -11.17 4.46
N LYS A 105 22.78 -10.90 5.58
CA LYS A 105 23.40 -10.22 6.74
C LYS A 105 24.49 -11.07 7.37
N ASN A 106 24.22 -12.35 7.59
CA ASN A 106 25.18 -13.29 8.15
C ASN A 106 26.40 -13.49 7.23
N ALA A 107 26.18 -13.44 5.91
CA ALA A 107 27.24 -13.47 4.91
C ALA A 107 27.99 -12.12 4.76
N GLY A 108 27.63 -11.09 5.55
CA GLY A 108 28.28 -9.77 5.49
C GLY A 108 28.01 -8.98 4.20
N ARG A 109 27.04 -9.39 3.39
CA ARG A 109 26.72 -8.76 2.08
C ARG A 109 25.75 -7.60 2.17
N VAL A 110 24.94 -7.54 3.23
CA VAL A 110 23.95 -6.48 3.44
C VAL A 110 24.01 -6.01 4.88
N ARG A 111 23.94 -4.70 5.08
CA ARG A 111 23.70 -4.09 6.41
C ARG A 111 22.31 -3.47 6.45
N SER A 112 21.75 -3.35 7.66
CA SER A 112 20.49 -2.64 7.88
C SER A 112 20.68 -1.49 8.86
N ALA A 113 20.00 -0.37 8.63
CA ALA A 113 19.95 0.77 9.55
C ALA A 113 18.49 1.11 9.89
N GLY A 114 18.24 1.62 11.11
CA GLY A 114 16.90 1.93 11.59
C GLY A 114 16.20 0.75 12.28
N GLN A 115 14.93 0.94 12.63
CA GLN A 115 14.18 0.00 13.46
C GLN A 115 12.75 -0.22 12.95
N ARG A 116 12.24 -1.45 13.09
CA ARG A 116 10.89 -1.86 12.66
C ARG A 116 10.61 -1.46 11.20
N HIS A 117 9.59 -0.64 10.97
CA HIS A 117 9.16 -0.21 9.64
C HIS A 117 10.11 0.80 8.99
N LEU A 118 10.99 1.46 9.77
CA LEU A 118 12.01 2.38 9.28
C LEU A 118 13.31 1.69 8.87
N THR A 119 13.36 0.36 8.91
CA THR A 119 14.57 -0.40 8.56
C THR A 119 14.90 -0.22 7.08
N ARG A 120 16.09 0.34 6.82
CA ARG A 120 16.67 0.55 5.49
C ARG A 120 17.80 -0.43 5.24
N TYR A 121 17.90 -0.97 4.04
CA TYR A 121 18.89 -1.99 3.68
C TYR A 121 19.94 -1.41 2.73
N PHE A 122 21.21 -1.71 2.99
CA PHE A 122 22.34 -1.23 2.18
C PHE A 122 23.24 -2.39 1.79
N PRO A 123 23.70 -2.45 0.53
CA PRO A 123 24.70 -3.42 0.14
C PRO A 123 26.01 -3.10 0.86
N MET A 124 26.68 -4.14 1.33
CA MET A 124 28.06 -4.07 1.75
C MET A 124 28.90 -4.47 0.55
N SER A 125 29.79 -3.59 0.09
CA SER A 125 30.82 -4.02 -0.85
C SER A 125 31.60 -5.13 -0.16
N SER A 126 31.59 -6.34 -0.72
CA SER A 126 32.64 -7.30 -0.42
C SER A 126 33.94 -6.56 -0.67
N LYS A 127 34.74 -6.32 0.36
CA LYS A 127 36.17 -6.09 0.13
C LYS A 127 36.59 -7.29 -0.73
N SER A 128 36.95 -7.03 -1.98
CA SER A 128 37.82 -7.96 -2.70
C SER A 128 39.01 -8.17 -1.78
N ALA A 129 39.13 -9.39 -1.25
CA ALA A 129 40.43 -9.85 -0.81
C ALA A 129 41.32 -10.02 -2.05
#